data_AF-A0A3D1V9A1-F1
#
_entry.id   AF-A0A3D1V9A1-F1
#
_cell.length_a   1.000
_cell.length_b   1.000
_cell.length_c   1.000
_cell.angle_alpha   90.00
_cell.angle_beta   90.00
_cell.angle_gamma   90.00
#
_symmetry.space_group_name_H-M   'P 1'
#
loop_
_entity.id
_entity.type
_entity.pdbx_description
1 polymer ?
#
loop_
_entity_poly.entity_id
_entity_poly.type
_entity_poly.pdbx_seq_one_letter_code
_entity_poly.pdbx_strand_id
1 'polypeptide(L)' 'MTTNILELTSIDKHFGDGDSRVDALQGINLTVGIGELVALIGPSGSGKSTLLSIAGALLTPTNG' A
#
# COMPACT_ATOMS: atom_id res chain seq x y z
N MET A 1 -11.63 1.99 -22.42
CA MET A 1 -11.43 1.81 -20.97
C MET A 1 -10.12 1.09 -20.80
N THR A 2 -9.15 1.67 -20.10
CA THR A 2 -7.90 0.99 -19.75
C THR A 2 -8.19 -0.03 -18.67
N THR A 3 -7.79 -1.28 -18.89
CA THR A 3 -7.95 -2.35 -17.91
C THR A 3 -6.86 -2.21 -16.85
N ASN A 4 -7.28 -2.09 -15.58
CA ASN A 4 -6.37 -2.05 -14.44
C ASN A 4 -6.02 -3.48 -14.01
N ILE A 5 -4.76 -3.71 -13.62
CA ILE A 5 -4.31 -4.99 -13.06
C ILE A 5 -4.24 -4.96 -11.53
N LEU A 6 -4.05 -3.78 -10.95
CA LEU A 6 -4.03 -3.54 -9.51
C LEU A 6 -4.78 -2.25 -9.20
N GLU A 7 -5.64 -2.31 -8.18
CA GLU A 7 -6.34 -1.15 -7.64
C GLU A 7 -6.36 -1.25 -6.12
N LEU A 8 -5.82 -0.22 -5.46
CA LEU A 8 -5.77 -0.04 -4.02
C LEU A 8 -6.52 1.26 -3.72
N THR A 9 -7.57 1.18 -2.90
CA THR A 9 -8.42 2.32 -2.56
C THR A 9 -8.42 2.55 -1.06
N SER A 10 -8.02 3.75 -0.64
CA SER A 10 -8.01 4.18 0.76
C SER A 10 -7.32 3.18 1.70
N ILE A 11 -6.21 2.61 1.27
CA ILE A 11 -5.48 1.60 2.03
C ILE A 11 -4.78 2.23 3.24
N ASP A 12 -5.19 1.80 4.42
CA ASP A 12 -4.50 2.06 5.68
C ASP A 12 -3.74 0.82 6.14
N LYS A 13 -2.59 1.03 6.76
CA LYS A 13 -1.92 -0.02 7.53
C LYS A 13 -1.24 0.57 8.74
N HIS A 14 -1.59 0.04 9.90
CA HIS A 14 -0.86 0.29 11.13
C HIS A 14 -0.38 -1.01 11.76
N PHE A 15 0.60 -0.87 12.64
CA PHE A 15 1.14 -1.94 13.46
C PHE A 15 1.10 -1.52 14.93
N GLY A 16 0.78 -2.46 15.82
CA GLY A 16 0.58 -2.19 17.24
C GLY A 16 -0.72 -1.44 17.52
N ASP A 17 -0.98 -1.20 18.81
CA ASP A 17 -2.20 -0.60 19.31
C ASP A 17 -1.90 0.50 20.35
N GLY A 18 -2.87 1.39 20.58
CA GLY A 18 -2.76 2.47 21.56
C GLY A 18 -1.53 3.36 21.34
N ASP A 19 -0.78 3.64 22.40
CA ASP A 19 0.41 4.49 22.36
C ASP A 19 1.58 3.89 21.56
N SER A 20 1.54 2.59 21.27
CA SER A 20 2.56 1.89 20.47
C SER A 20 2.25 1.82 18.97
N ARG A 21 1.10 2.35 18.56
CA ARG A 21 0.64 2.31 17.17
C ARG A 21 1.60 3.08 16.27
N VAL A 22 1.97 2.45 15.16
CA VAL A 22 2.72 3.08 14.06
C VAL A 22 1.93 2.96 12.77
N ASP A 23 1.58 4.11 12.19
CA ASP A 23 0.89 4.20 10.90
C ASP A 23 1.89 4.11 9.75
N ALA A 24 1.97 2.93 9.13
CA ALA A 24 2.86 2.66 8.01
C ALA A 24 2.28 3.14 6.67
N LEU A 25 0.96 3.05 6.49
CA LEU A 25 0.23 3.57 5.32
C LEU A 25 -1.02 4.31 5.81
N GLN A 26 -1.32 5.45 5.21
CA GLN A 26 -2.42 6.34 5.58
C GLN A 26 -3.21 6.72 4.34
N GLY A 27 -4.35 6.07 4.12
CA GLY A 27 -5.29 6.36 3.03
C GLY A 27 -4.70 6.30 1.62
N ILE A 28 -3.83 5.32 1.34
CA ILE A 28 -3.12 5.24 0.06
C ILE A 28 -4.06 4.81 -1.06
N ASN A 29 -4.04 5.55 -2.17
CA ASN A 29 -4.70 5.19 -3.42
C ASN A 29 -3.65 4.90 -4.49
N LEU A 30 -3.76 3.76 -5.16
CA LEU A 30 -2.85 3.37 -6.25
C LEU A 30 -3.63 2.55 -7.29
N THR A 31 -3.52 2.96 -8.55
CA THR A 31 -4.02 2.19 -9.69
C THR A 31 -2.86 1.91 -10.61
N VAL A 32 -2.73 0.66 -11.07
CA VAL A 32 -1.71 0.25 -12.03
C VAL A 32 -2.38 -0.42 -13.22
N GLY A 33 -2.02 0.03 -14.42
CA GLY A 33 -2.51 -0.53 -15.68
C GLY A 33 -1.83 -1.84 -16.05
N ILE A 34 -2.48 -2.64 -16.92
CA ILE A 34 -1.82 -3.83 -17.50
C ILE A 34 -0.57 -3.42 -18.29
N GLY A 35 0.55 -4.07 -17.99
CA GLY A 35 1.83 -3.85 -18.69
C GLY A 35 2.62 -2.61 -18.23
N GLU A 36 2.10 -1.87 -17.25
CA GLU A 36 2.79 -0.70 -16.69
C GLU A 36 3.97 -1.13 -15.80
N LEU A 37 5.11 -0.47 -15.97
CA LEU A 37 6.28 -0.61 -15.11
C LEU A 37 6.32 0.56 -14.13
N VAL A 38 6.04 0.30 -12.85
CA VAL A 38 6.00 1.32 -11.80
C VAL A 38 7.19 1.17 -10.87
N ALA A 39 7.85 2.29 -10.54
CA ALA A 39 8.90 2.35 -9.54
C ALA A 39 8.40 3.08 -8.28
N LEU A 40 8.51 2.43 -7.12
CA LEU A 40 8.14 3.02 -5.83
C LEU A 40 9.39 3.54 -5.11
N ILE A 41 9.51 4.86 -4.96
CA ILE A 41 10.71 5.54 -4.44
C ILE A 41 10.35 6.33 -3.17
N GLY A 42 11.27 6.35 -2.19
CA GLY A 42 11.10 7.08 -0.94
C GLY A 42 12.13 6.67 0.12
N PRO A 43 12.30 7.46 1.19
CA PRO A 43 13.29 7.20 2.24
C PRO A 43 13.04 5.88 2.97
N SER A 44 14.03 5.36 3.70
CA SER A 44 13.81 4.18 4.56
C SER A 44 12.67 4.44 5.57
N GLY A 45 11.84 3.44 5.84
CA GLY A 45 10.71 3.55 6.78
C GLY A 45 9.42 4.18 6.23
N SER A 46 9.40 4.68 5.00
CA SER A 46 8.20 5.34 4.39
C SER A 46 7.02 4.41 4.02
N GLY A 47 7.04 3.14 4.44
CA GLY A 47 5.94 2.21 4.16
C GLY A 47 5.99 1.51 2.79
N LYS A 48 7.02 1.73 1.96
CA LYS A 48 7.13 1.12 0.62
C LYS A 48 6.99 -0.40 0.62
N SER A 49 7.77 -1.10 1.45
CA SER A 49 7.70 -2.56 1.55
C SER A 49 6.33 -3.02 2.05
N THR A 50 5.73 -2.28 2.99
CA THR A 50 4.37 -2.54 3.46
C THR A 50 3.35 -2.44 2.34
N LEU A 51 3.41 -1.39 1.51
CA LEU A 51 2.54 -1.22 0.35
C LEU A 51 2.73 -2.36 -0.67
N LEU A 52 3.97 -2.74 -0.97
CA LEU A 52 4.27 -3.85 -1.89
C LEU A 52 3.80 -5.20 -1.35
N SER A 53 3.92 -5.45 -0.03
CA SER A 53 3.39 -6.67 0.59
C SER A 53 1.87 -6.74 0.50
N ILE A 54 1.17 -5.61 0.64
CA ILE A 54 -0.29 -5.55 0.47
C ILE A 54 -0.67 -5.77 -1.00
N ALA A 55 -0.01 -5.07 -1.92
CA ALA A 55 -0.23 -5.23 -3.36
C ALA A 55 0.02 -6.69 -3.84
N GLY A 56 0.99 -7.37 -3.23
CA GLY A 56 1.29 -8.77 -3.48
C GLY A 56 0.43 -9.78 -2.71
N ALA A 57 -0.62 -9.33 -2.01
CA ALA A 57 -1.51 -10.15 -1.18
C ALA A 57 -0.79 -10.95 -0.06
N LEU A 58 0.40 -10.51 0.36
CA LEU A 58 1.17 -11.10 1.46
C LEU A 58 0.79 -10.50 2.81
N LEU A 59 0.17 -9.32 2.80
CA LEU A 59 -0.25 -8.60 3.98
C LEU A 59 -1.65 -8.02 3.76
N THR A 60 -2.53 -8.17 4.74
CA THR A 60 -3.86 -7.54 4.72
C THR A 60 -3.75 -6.10 5.22
N PRO A 61 -4.37 -5.11 4.53
CA PRO A 61 -4.49 -3.76 5.05
C PRO A 61 -5.27 -3.76 6.37
N THR A 62 -5.12 -2.71 7.17
CA THR A 62 -5.98 -2.56 8.35
C THR A 62 -7.36 -2.00 7.98
N ASN A 63 -7.42 -1.12 6.98
CA ASN A 63 -8.68 -0.69 6.34
C ASN A 63 -8.47 -0.57 4.81
N GLY A 64 -9.58 -0.66 4.08
CA GLY A 64 -9.61 -0.55 2.62
C GLY A 64 -9.46 -1.89 1.91
#